data_AF-A0A2V8RX78-F1
#
_entry.id   AF-A0A2V8RX78-F1
#
_cell.length_a   1.000
_cell.length_b   1.000
_cell.length_c   1.000
_cell.angle_alpha   90.00
_cell.angle_beta   90.00
_cell.angle_gamma   90.00
#
_symmetry.space_group_name_H-M   'P 1'
#
loop_
_entity.id
_entity.type
_entity.pdbx_description
1 polymer ?
#
loop_
_entity_poly.entity_id
_entity_poly.type
_entity_poly.pdbx_seq_one_letter_code
_entity_poly.pdbx_strand_id
1 'polypeptide(L)'
;RKQTREEGIDALLAANKLDAFVGPTSGAAWSIAAVAGYPSITVPLGLRDIPAAAASGNLPAAPPSVQTPGMFFFGTAWSESQLIKYAYAFEQKTKARVTPQFLPTFSKKR
;
A
#
# COMPACT_ATOMS: atom_id res chain seq x y z
N ARG A 1 -17.60 13.88 -2.40
CA ARG A 1 -18.09 12.54 -2.01
C ARG A 1 -18.68 11.79 -3.19
N LYS A 2 -19.71 12.31 -3.89
CA LYS A 2 -20.29 11.67 -5.08
C LYS A 2 -19.26 11.45 -6.21
N GLN A 3 -18.45 12.48 -6.50
CA GLN A 3 -17.35 12.45 -7.47
C GLN A 3 -16.29 11.36 -7.21
N THR A 4 -16.05 10.99 -5.96
CA THR A 4 -15.03 9.99 -5.59
C THR A 4 -15.61 8.57 -5.55
N ARG A 5 -16.91 8.44 -5.24
CA ARG A 5 -17.63 7.17 -5.07
C ARG A 5 -18.25 6.70 -6.39
N GLU A 6 -19.48 7.13 -6.64
CA GLU A 6 -20.32 6.71 -7.77
C GLU A 6 -19.72 7.11 -9.12
N GLU A 7 -19.27 8.36 -9.24
CA GLU A 7 -18.74 8.91 -10.50
C GLU A 7 -17.23 8.66 -10.66
N GLY A 8 -16.59 8.12 -9.62
CA GLY A 8 -15.15 7.87 -9.58
C GLY A 8 -14.86 6.38 -9.57
N ILE A 9 -14.71 5.82 -8.37
CA ILE A 9 -14.32 4.42 -8.17
C ILE A 9 -15.32 3.46 -8.82
N ASP A 10 -16.62 3.63 -8.59
CA ASP A 10 -17.64 2.69 -9.09
C ASP A 10 -17.80 2.77 -10.61
N ALA A 11 -17.81 3.99 -11.17
CA ALA A 11 -17.85 4.21 -12.60
C ALA A 11 -16.64 3.58 -13.31
N LEU A 12 -15.43 3.73 -12.76
CA LEU A 12 -14.22 3.14 -13.36
C LEU A 12 -14.19 1.61 -13.26
N LEU A 13 -14.62 1.04 -12.13
CA LEU A 13 -14.74 -0.41 -11.98
C LEU A 13 -15.75 -0.97 -12.99
N ALA A 14 -16.93 -0.34 -13.11
CA ALA A 14 -17.97 -0.78 -14.03
C ALA A 14 -17.55 -0.63 -15.50
N ALA A 15 -16.95 0.51 -15.88
CA ALA A 15 -16.52 0.77 -17.24
C ALA A 15 -15.48 -0.24 -17.75
N ASN A 16 -14.58 -0.68 -16.85
CA ASN A 16 -13.50 -1.61 -17.19
C ASN A 16 -13.80 -3.06 -16.77
N LYS A 17 -14.98 -3.35 -16.20
CA LYS A 17 -15.36 -4.67 -15.67
C LYS A 17 -14.32 -5.24 -14.69
N LEU A 18 -13.88 -4.40 -13.76
CA LEU A 18 -12.86 -4.75 -12.77
C LEU A 18 -13.51 -5.10 -11.43
N ASP A 19 -12.94 -6.06 -10.72
CA ASP A 19 -13.40 -6.45 -9.38
C ASP A 19 -12.79 -5.60 -8.25
N ALA A 20 -11.57 -5.10 -8.45
CA ALA A 20 -10.83 -4.30 -7.48
C ALA A 20 -9.70 -3.51 -8.15
N PHE A 21 -9.24 -2.45 -7.47
CA PHE A 21 -8.02 -1.75 -7.80
C PHE A 21 -6.86 -2.26 -6.95
N VAL A 22 -5.65 -2.20 -7.54
CA VAL A 22 -4.42 -2.62 -6.89
C VAL A 22 -3.27 -1.65 -7.22
N GLY A 23 -2.39 -1.40 -6.26
CA GLY A 23 -1.17 -0.63 -6.49
C GLY A 23 -0.26 -0.58 -5.27
N PRO A 24 0.95 -0.02 -5.38
CA PRO A 24 1.83 0.16 -4.24
C PRO A 24 1.18 1.04 -3.17
N THR A 25 1.21 0.60 -1.91
CA THR A 25 0.73 1.38 -0.78
C THR A 25 1.52 2.68 -0.71
N SER A 26 0.84 3.78 -1.02
CA SER A 26 1.44 5.11 -1.11
C SER A 26 0.43 6.19 -0.72
N GLY A 27 0.97 7.38 -0.44
CA GLY A 27 0.24 8.57 0.01
C GLY A 27 -0.99 8.98 -0.82
N ALA A 28 -1.02 8.66 -2.11
CA ALA A 28 -2.15 9.01 -2.98
C ALA A 28 -3.23 7.90 -3.00
N ALA A 29 -2.82 6.63 -3.01
CA ALA A 29 -3.72 5.49 -3.20
C ALA A 29 -4.68 5.29 -2.02
N TRP A 30 -4.17 5.32 -0.79
CA TRP A 30 -4.98 5.20 0.43
C TRP A 30 -6.00 6.35 0.63
N SER A 31 -5.64 7.58 0.23
CA SER A 31 -6.44 8.78 0.45
C SER A 31 -7.77 8.73 -0.34
N ILE A 32 -7.74 8.19 -1.55
CA ILE A 32 -8.92 8.10 -2.42
C ILE A 32 -9.95 7.12 -1.84
N ALA A 33 -9.51 5.92 -1.43
CA ALA A 33 -10.36 4.93 -0.80
C ALA A 33 -10.90 5.40 0.56
N ALA A 34 -10.07 6.08 1.36
CA ALA A 34 -10.44 6.63 2.66
C ALA A 34 -11.51 7.74 2.55
N VAL A 35 -11.34 8.68 1.62
CA VAL A 35 -12.33 9.74 1.35
C VAL A 35 -13.64 9.16 0.81
N ALA A 36 -13.55 8.13 -0.03
CA ALA A 36 -14.71 7.36 -0.47
C ALA A 36 -15.31 6.51 0.65
N GLY A 37 -14.63 6.26 1.77
CA GLY A 37 -15.10 5.36 2.83
C GLY A 37 -15.33 3.94 2.31
N TYR A 38 -14.48 3.52 1.36
CA TYR A 38 -14.54 2.21 0.72
C TYR A 38 -13.53 1.26 1.34
N PRO A 39 -13.81 -0.06 1.34
CA PRO A 39 -12.95 -1.04 1.96
C PRO A 39 -11.60 -1.09 1.24
N SER A 40 -10.55 -1.22 2.02
CA SER A 40 -9.18 -1.38 1.52
C SER A 40 -8.35 -2.25 2.44
N ILE A 41 -7.40 -2.98 1.86
CA ILE A 41 -6.52 -3.92 2.55
C ILE A 41 -5.10 -3.81 1.99
N THR A 42 -4.10 -3.86 2.87
CA THR A 42 -2.68 -3.85 2.48
C THR A 42 -2.03 -5.17 2.82
N VAL A 43 -1.28 -5.76 1.87
CA VAL A 43 -0.51 -6.99 2.05
C VAL A 43 0.99 -6.71 1.81
N PRO A 44 1.94 -7.28 2.56
CA PRO A 44 3.36 -7.05 2.35
C PRO A 44 3.85 -7.46 0.95
N LEU A 45 4.73 -6.67 0.33
CA LEU A 45 5.40 -6.97 -0.95
C LEU A 45 6.82 -7.50 -0.82
N GLY A 46 7.34 -7.58 0.39
CA GLY A 46 8.73 -7.97 0.64
C GLY A 46 9.58 -6.79 1.05
N LEU A 47 10.89 -7.03 1.09
CA LEU A 47 11.88 -6.01 1.39
C LEU A 47 12.38 -5.38 0.10
N ARG A 48 12.58 -4.06 0.14
CA ARG A 48 13.20 -3.29 -0.93
C ARG A 48 14.29 -2.41 -0.35
N ASP A 49 15.48 -2.50 -0.93
CA ASP A 49 16.55 -1.56 -0.65
C ASP A 49 16.23 -0.21 -1.29
N ILE A 50 16.34 0.83 -0.48
CA ILE A 50 16.18 2.23 -0.88
C ILE A 50 17.58 2.84 -0.84
N PRO A 51 18.13 3.25 -1.99
CA PRO A 51 19.42 3.92 -2.01
C PRO A 51 19.33 5.25 -1.27
N ALA A 52 20.49 5.75 -0.84
CA ALA A 52 20.58 7.08 -0.25
C ALA A 52 20.01 8.12 -1.22
N ALA A 53 19.13 9.00 -0.73
CA ALA A 53 18.61 10.10 -1.52
C ALA A 53 19.41 11.36 -1.19
N ALA A 54 19.90 12.04 -2.22
CA ALA A 54 20.50 13.36 -2.05
C ALA A 54 19.44 14.35 -1.53
N ALA A 55 19.90 15.41 -0.86
CA ALA A 55 19.01 16.49 -0.44
C ALA A 55 18.30 17.08 -1.67
N SER A 56 17.00 17.33 -1.56
CA SER A 56 16.19 17.89 -2.64
C SER A 56 15.31 19.01 -2.11
N GLY A 57 15.58 20.25 -2.54
CA GLY A 57 14.92 21.44 -1.99
C GLY A 57 15.18 21.55 -0.48
N ASN A 58 14.10 21.64 0.30
CA ASN A 58 14.17 21.71 1.77
C ASN A 58 14.20 20.32 2.45
N LEU A 59 14.23 19.22 1.69
CA LEU A 59 14.37 17.88 2.28
C LEU A 59 15.85 17.55 2.48
N PRO A 60 16.28 17.20 3.71
CA PRO A 60 17.64 16.72 3.95
C PRO A 60 17.90 15.40 3.21
N ALA A 61 19.17 15.11 2.97
CA ALA A 61 19.58 13.83 2.40
C ALA A 61 19.10 12.67 3.31
N ALA A 62 18.56 11.63 2.69
CA ALA A 62 18.10 10.44 3.40
C ALA A 62 19.15 9.33 3.30
N PRO A 63 19.53 8.67 4.41
CA PRO A 63 20.43 7.52 4.38
C PRO A 63 19.77 6.34 3.65
N PRO A 64 20.57 5.37 3.17
CA PRO A 64 20.02 4.15 2.60
C PRO A 64 19.20 3.42 3.67
N SER A 65 18.09 2.83 3.27
CA SER A 65 17.19 2.11 4.18
C SER A 65 16.58 0.91 3.50
N VAL A 66 16.21 -0.10 4.30
CA VAL A 66 15.38 -1.21 3.83
C VAL A 66 13.95 -0.89 4.20
N GLN A 67 13.07 -0.85 3.21
CA GLN A 67 11.63 -0.63 3.43
C GLN A 67 10.84 -1.88 3.11
N THR A 68 9.69 -2.03 3.76
CA THR A 68 8.72 -3.09 3.48
C THR A 68 7.50 -2.48 2.79
N PRO A 69 7.54 -2.25 1.46
CA PRO A 69 6.37 -1.75 0.75
C PRO A 69 5.19 -2.70 0.90
N GLY A 70 3.99 -2.12 0.90
CA GLY A 70 2.74 -2.87 0.83
C GLY A 70 2.16 -2.86 -0.59
N MET A 71 1.39 -3.88 -0.92
CA MET A 71 0.43 -3.89 -2.01
C MET A 71 -0.91 -3.50 -1.43
N PHE A 72 -1.50 -2.44 -1.95
CA PHE A 72 -2.78 -1.90 -1.55
C PHE A 72 -3.87 -2.38 -2.51
N PHE A 73 -4.91 -3.00 -1.96
CA PHE A 73 -6.11 -3.42 -2.68
C PHE A 73 -7.31 -2.63 -2.14
N PHE A 74 -8.16 -2.13 -3.02
CA PHE A 74 -9.41 -1.47 -2.63
C PHE A 74 -10.50 -1.69 -3.67
N GLY A 75 -11.75 -1.61 -3.23
CA GLY A 75 -12.91 -1.92 -4.05
C GLY A 75 -14.06 -0.96 -3.80
N THR A 76 -15.25 -1.32 -4.29
CA THR A 76 -16.49 -0.60 -4.01
C THR A 76 -16.99 -0.88 -2.58
N ALA A 77 -18.03 -0.17 -2.14
CA ALA A 77 -18.66 -0.40 -0.84
C ALA A 77 -19.08 -1.88 -0.65
N TRP A 78 -18.88 -2.40 0.56
CA TRP A 78 -19.31 -3.75 0.97
C TRP A 78 -18.62 -4.92 0.25
N SER A 79 -17.47 -4.66 -0.38
CA SER A 79 -16.68 -5.66 -1.11
C SER A 79 -15.60 -6.36 -0.27
N GLU A 80 -15.66 -6.26 1.06
CA GLU A 80 -14.64 -6.79 1.99
C GLU A 80 -14.39 -8.28 1.77
N SER A 81 -15.44 -9.07 1.58
CA SER A 81 -15.31 -10.53 1.39
C SER A 81 -14.50 -10.90 0.15
N GLN A 82 -14.64 -10.14 -0.94
CA GLN A 82 -13.88 -10.36 -2.17
C GLN A 82 -12.44 -9.85 -2.02
N LEU A 83 -12.27 -8.66 -1.42
CA LEU A 83 -10.95 -8.11 -1.14
C LEU A 83 -10.10 -9.03 -0.24
N ILE A 84 -10.71 -9.66 0.77
CA ILE A 84 -10.03 -10.64 1.62
C ILE A 84 -9.57 -11.85 0.80
N LYS A 85 -10.39 -12.36 -0.13
CA LYS A 85 -9.98 -13.47 -1.01
C LYS A 85 -8.79 -13.10 -1.88
N TYR A 86 -8.79 -11.91 -2.46
CA TYR A 86 -7.69 -11.43 -3.31
C TYR A 86 -6.41 -11.23 -2.50
N ALA A 87 -6.52 -10.56 -1.35
CA ALA A 87 -5.41 -10.35 -0.43
C ALA A 87 -4.83 -11.67 0.06
N TYR A 88 -5.68 -12.63 0.44
CA TYR A 88 -5.25 -13.95 0.89
C TYR A 88 -4.55 -14.74 -0.22
N ALA A 89 -5.13 -14.79 -1.42
CA ALA A 89 -4.50 -15.48 -2.55
C ALA A 89 -3.13 -14.86 -2.89
N PHE A 90 -3.02 -13.53 -2.81
CA PHE A 90 -1.77 -12.81 -3.00
C PHE A 90 -0.74 -13.10 -1.90
N GLU A 91 -1.15 -13.06 -0.64
CA GLU A 91 -0.30 -13.33 0.52
C GLU A 91 0.22 -14.78 0.48
N GLN A 92 -0.65 -15.75 0.23
CA GLN A 92 -0.28 -17.16 0.18
C GLN A 92 0.70 -17.49 -0.94
N LYS A 93 0.58 -16.79 -2.08
CA LYS A 93 1.48 -16.98 -3.22
C LYS A 93 2.85 -16.34 -2.99
N THR A 94 2.90 -15.16 -2.37
CA THR A 94 4.13 -14.38 -2.22
C THR A 94 4.88 -14.69 -0.93
N LYS A 95 4.17 -14.89 0.18
CA LYS A 95 4.71 -15.06 1.53
C LYS A 95 5.78 -14.02 1.87
N ALA A 96 5.60 -12.79 1.39
CA ALA A 96 6.66 -11.80 1.34
C ALA A 96 6.95 -11.12 2.69
N ARG A 97 6.18 -11.43 3.74
CA ARG A 97 6.41 -10.88 5.08
C ARG A 97 7.75 -11.40 5.64
N VAL A 98 8.60 -10.48 6.09
CA VAL A 98 9.84 -10.79 6.80
C VAL A 98 9.73 -10.35 8.26
N THR A 99 10.18 -11.19 9.20
CA THR A 99 10.22 -10.86 10.62
C THR A 99 11.19 -9.70 10.88
N PRO A 100 10.77 -8.62 11.56
CA PRO A 100 11.65 -7.51 11.90
C PRO A 100 12.82 -7.98 12.78
N GLN A 101 14.04 -7.58 12.41
CA GLN A 101 15.27 -7.95 13.14
C GLN A 101 15.63 -6.95 14.25
N PHE A 102 14.87 -5.87 14.41
CA PHE A 102 15.08 -4.82 15.41
C PHE A 102 16.55 -4.38 15.51
N LEU A 103 17.13 -3.99 14.38
CA LEU A 103 18.52 -3.55 14.32
C LEU A 103 18.78 -2.41 15.32
N PRO A 104 19.93 -2.42 16.01
CA PRO A 104 20.25 -1.38 16.99
C PRO A 104 20.36 -0.01 16.31
N THR A 105 19.46 0.91 16.69
CA THR A 105 19.41 2.29 16.16
C THR A 105 20.58 3.16 16.63
N PHE A 106 21.23 2.77 17.74
CA PHE A 106 22.38 3.48 18.31
C PHE A 106 23.49 2.49 18.68
N SER A 107 24.74 2.89 18.45
CA SER A 107 25.90 2.17 18.97
C SER A 107 25.84 2.20 20.50
N LYS A 108 25.87 1.03 21.15
CA LYS A 108 26.10 0.93 22.61
C LYS A 108 27.46 1.57 22.88
N LYS A 109 27.49 2.80 23.40
CA LYS A 109 28.71 3.36 23.99
C LYS A 109 29.15 2.42 25.10
N ARG A 110 30.36 1.88 24.97
CA ARG A 110 31.06 1.20 26.06
C ARG A 110 31.56 2.22 27.07
#